data_AF-A0A3D4TI06-F1
#
_entry.id   AF-A0A3D4TI06-F1
#
_cell.length_a   1.000
_cell.length_b   1.000
_cell.length_c   1.000
_cell.angle_alpha   90.00
_cell.angle_beta   90.00
_cell.angle_gamma   90.00
#
_symmetry.space_group_name_H-M   'P 1'
#
loop_
_entity.id
_entity.type
_entity.pdbx_description
1 polymer ?
#
loop_
_entity_poly.entity_id
_entity_poly.type
_entity_poly.pdbx_seq_one_letter_code
_entity_poly.pdbx_strand_id
1 'polypeptide(L)' 'MQPRVILTDIEGTTSSISFVKNVLFPYARKALPAFVAEHGQQPEVRRWLDAVATEIGGA' A
#
# COMPACT_ATOMS: atom_id res chain seq x y z
N MET A 1 5.71 -19.95 -32.49
CA MET A 1 6.81 -19.52 -31.58
C MET A 1 6.30 -19.51 -30.16
N GLN A 2 7.09 -19.98 -29.19
CA GLN A 2 6.76 -19.84 -27.77
C GLN A 2 7.38 -18.55 -27.21
N PRO A 3 6.67 -17.78 -26.37
CA PRO A 3 7.24 -16.61 -25.72
C PRO A 3 8.38 -17.00 -24.77
N ARG A 4 9.48 -16.24 -24.79
CA ARG A 4 10.63 -16.43 -23.88
C ARG A 4 10.38 -15.94 -22.46
N VAL A 5 9.45 -14.99 -22.30
CA VAL A 5 9.06 -14.36 -21.03
C VAL A 5 7.57 -14.06 -21.07
N ILE A 6 6.90 -14.21 -19.93
CA ILE A 6 5.54 -13.72 -19.71
C ILE A 6 5.62 -12.63 -18.65
N LEU A 7 5.16 -11.43 -18.98
CA LEU A 7 4.98 -10.34 -18.04
C LEU A 7 3.49 -10.20 -17.74
N THR A 8 3.12 -10.26 -16.48
CA THR A 8 1.73 -10.16 -16.05
C THR A 8 1.55 -8.95 -15.13
N ASP A 9 0.48 -8.22 -15.39
CA ASP A 9 -0.05 -7.22 -14.47
C ASP A 9 -0.84 -7.87 -13.31
N ILE A 10 -1.19 -7.10 -12.28
CA ILE A 10 -1.89 -7.59 -11.09
C ILE A 10 -3.39 -7.28 -11.19
N GLU A 11 -3.78 -6.03 -10.97
CA GLU A 11 -5.18 -5.65 -10.85
C GLU A 11 -5.93 -5.70 -12.19
N GLY A 12 -6.84 -6.66 -12.32
CA GLY A 12 -7.60 -6.89 -13.55
C GLY A 12 -6.95 -7.89 -14.50
N THR A 13 -5.75 -8.37 -14.18
CA THR A 13 -5.01 -9.35 -14.98
C THR A 13 -4.85 -10.67 -14.23
N THR A 14 -4.14 -10.69 -13.10
CA THR A 14 -3.96 -11.91 -12.28
C THR A 14 -4.86 -11.92 -11.03
N SER A 15 -5.42 -10.78 -10.64
CA SER A 15 -6.34 -10.62 -9.51
C SER A 15 -7.49 -9.69 -9.86
N SER A 16 -8.62 -9.75 -9.14
CA SER A 16 -9.73 -8.85 -9.45
C SER A 16 -9.46 -7.42 -8.99
N ILE A 17 -9.73 -6.44 -9.86
CA ILE A 17 -9.73 -5.02 -9.49
C ILE A 17 -10.65 -4.77 -8.29
N SER A 18 -11.78 -5.49 -8.23
CA SER A 18 -12.74 -5.40 -7.13
C SER A 18 -12.15 -5.82 -5.78
N PHE A 19 -11.21 -6.75 -5.74
CA PHE A 19 -10.58 -7.18 -4.50
C PHE A 19 -9.70 -6.08 -3.92
N VAL A 20 -8.86 -5.45 -4.74
CA VAL A 20 -8.03 -4.32 -4.28
C VAL A 20 -8.92 -3.16 -3.81
N LYS A 21 -9.92 -2.79 -4.61
CA LYS A 21 -10.80 -1.65 -4.32
C LYS A 21 -11.71 -1.88 -3.11
N ASN A 22 -12.31 -3.05 -2.99
CA ASN A 22 -13.37 -3.32 -2.01
C ASN A 22 -12.88 -4.09 -0.78
N VAL A 23 -11.65 -4.62 -0.79
CA VAL A 23 -11.09 -5.39 0.34
C VAL A 23 -9.81 -4.73 0.87
N LEU A 24 -8.77 -4.61 0.05
CA LEU A 24 -7.46 -4.14 0.54
C LEU A 24 -7.50 -2.68 1.00
N PHE A 25 -8.06 -1.76 0.21
CA PHE A 25 -8.17 -0.37 0.64
C PHE A 25 -9.06 -0.17 1.88
N PRO A 26 -10.27 -0.78 1.97
CA PRO A 26 -11.08 -0.69 3.19
C PRO A 26 -10.40 -1.28 4.43
N TYR A 27 -9.69 -2.40 4.29
CA TYR A 27 -8.91 -2.97 5.40
C TYR A 27 -7.82 -2.00 5.87
N ALA A 28 -7.00 -1.48 4.94
CA ALA A 28 -5.92 -0.56 5.28
C ALA A 28 -6.46 0.69 5.98
N ARG A 29 -7.54 1.31 5.46
CA ARG A 29 -8.17 2.48 6.09
C ARG A 29 -8.62 2.21 7.53
N LYS A 30 -9.14 1.01 7.80
CA LYS A 30 -9.59 0.61 9.14
C LYS A 30 -8.42 0.33 10.09
N ALA A 31 -7.38 -0.36 9.62
CA ALA A 31 -6.29 -0.85 10.46
C ALA A 31 -5.19 0.21 10.70
N LEU A 32 -4.95 1.09 9.73
CA LEU A 32 -3.80 1.99 9.71
C LEU A 32 -3.72 2.94 10.93
N PRO A 33 -4.82 3.55 11.44
CA PRO A 33 -4.72 4.44 12.60
C PRO A 33 -4.16 3.76 13.85
N ALA A 34 -4.65 2.56 14.18
CA ALA A 34 -4.18 1.80 15.34
C ALA A 34 -2.72 1.36 15.16
N PHE A 35 -2.39 0.86 13.96
CA PHE A 35 -1.02 0.46 13.61
C PHE A 35 -0.03 1.63 13.76
N VAL A 36 -0.37 2.82 13.27
CA VAL A 36 0.49 4.01 13.38
C VAL A 36 0.61 4.48 14.83
N ALA A 37 -0.47 4.42 15.62
CA ALA A 37 -0.40 4.78 17.03
C ALA A 37 0.55 3.85 17.83
N GLU A 38 0.53 2.55 17.52
CA GLU A 38 1.35 1.55 18.20
C GLU A 38 2.81 1.52 17.71
N HIS A 39 3.03 1.64 16.40
CA HIS A 39 4.33 1.39 15.77
C HIS A 39 4.98 2.65 15.20
N GLY A 40 4.36 3.82 15.30
CA GLY A 40 4.80 5.03 14.61
C GLY A 40 6.20 5.52 14.96
N GLN A 41 6.78 5.11 16.09
CA GLN A 41 8.16 5.47 16.48
C GLN A 41 9.20 4.45 16.01
N GLN A 42 8.78 3.32 15.45
CA GLN A 42 9.72 2.34 14.90
C GLN A 42 10.38 2.93 13.64
N PRO A 43 11.70 2.82 13.47
CA PRO A 43 12.42 3.47 12.37
C PRO A 43 11.85 3.15 10.98
N GLU A 44 11.41 1.91 10.76
CA GLU A 44 10.86 1.45 9.48
C GLU A 44 9.50 2.09 9.15
N VAL A 45 8.68 2.39 10.17
CA VAL A 45 7.38 3.06 10.02
C VAL A 45 7.56 4.57 9.98
N ARG A 46 8.41 5.12 10.87
CA ARG A 46 8.68 6.55 11.01
C ARG A 46 9.15 7.18 9.70
N ARG A 47 10.09 6.52 9.01
CA ARG A 47 10.58 6.96 7.69
C ARG A 47 9.44 7.26 6.69
N TRP A 48 8.41 6.41 6.66
CA TRP A 48 7.29 6.60 5.74
C TRP A 48 6.34 7.70 6.18
N LEU A 49 6.12 7.85 7.49
CA LEU A 49 5.28 8.92 8.03
C LEU A 49 5.91 10.31 7.75
N ASP A 50 7.22 10.43 7.89
CA ASP A 50 7.94 11.68 7.62
C ASP A 50 7.96 12.00 6.11
N ALA A 51 8.11 10.98 5.25
CA ALA A 51 8.01 11.14 3.81
C ALA A 51 6.63 11.66 3.38
N VAL A 52 5.56 11.07 3.93
CA VAL A 52 4.19 11.52 3.66
C VAL A 52 3.96 12.93 4.20
N ALA A 53 4.44 13.24 5.41
CA ALA A 53 4.35 14.59 5.97
C ALA A 53 4.98 15.64 5.05
N THR A 54 6.17 15.33 4.50
CA THR A 54 6.86 16.19 3.53
C THR A 54 6.03 16.36 2.25
N GLU A 55 5.48 15.27 1.69
CA GLU A 55 4.70 15.30 0.45
C GLU A 55 3.41 16.12 0.58
N ILE A 56 2.75 16.07 1.73
CA ILE A 56 1.50 16.81 1.98
C ILE A 56 1.72 18.24 2.49
N GLY A 57 2.98 18.69 2.59
CA GLY A 57 3.33 20.06 3.00
C GLY A 57 3.38 20.30 4.52
N GLY A 58 3.46 19.24 5.32
CA GLY A 58 3.80 19.33 6.74
C GLY A 58 5.30 19.54 6.91
N ALA A 59 5.68 20.67 7.51
CA ALA A 59 7.06 20.96 7.92
C ALA A 59 7.47 20.15 9.16
#